data_AF-A0A933L7C3-F1
#
_entry.id   AF-A0A933L7C3-F1
#
_cell.length_a   1.000
_cell.length_b   1.000
_cell.length_c   1.000
_cell.angle_alpha   90.00
_cell.angle_beta   90.00
_cell.angle_gamma   90.00
#
_symmetry.space_group_name_H-M   'P 1'
#
loop_
_entity.id
_entity.type
_entity.pdbx_description
1 polymer ?
#
loop_
_entity_poly.entity_id
_entity_poly.type
_entity_poly.pdbx_seq_one_letter_code
_entity_poly.pdbx_strand_id
1 'polypeptide(L)'
;MINWEELKHIHVIRKLEEILGQWFSTDVFFVDDKGQIKNYDPADKTRIYRNPICSYLFGSEQGKELVLKTIANSYEKAVKSDKTHFFLEGPLGVENILVSRIIVENDCLGHVFAYCFVDKEVSQELKLKAKAYLENLNISSDGFFQNVHKLKILTPAEKKYLLELVDLVAQEIVTFHTEISKREEKINALNTQLGIRYSYHSMIGKAKPMQDLYTMLDKLKNSESTVLIQGENGTGKELIAKAIHFNSSRKDNQFVTVNCSAFNENLLDSELFGHVKGSFTGAIRDKKGL
;
A
#
# COMPACT_ATOMS: atom_id res chain seq x y z
N MET A 1 -2.00 -5.77 -3.50
CA MET A 1 -2.55 -4.47 -3.95
C MET A 1 -1.38 -3.60 -4.40
N ILE A 2 -1.55 -2.85 -5.49
CA ILE A 2 -0.49 -1.97 -6.03
C ILE A 2 -0.24 -0.80 -5.06
N ASN A 3 1.04 -0.50 -4.78
CA ASN A 3 1.42 0.70 -4.06
C ASN A 3 1.45 1.90 -5.03
N TRP A 4 0.29 2.54 -5.17
CA TRP A 4 0.10 3.63 -6.13
C TRP A 4 0.87 4.92 -5.80
N GLU A 5 1.25 5.12 -4.53
CA GLU A 5 2.03 6.29 -4.12
C GLU A 5 3.47 6.23 -4.66
N GLU A 6 4.05 5.03 -4.69
CA GLU A 6 5.41 4.83 -5.19
C GLU A 6 5.54 5.00 -6.71
N LEU A 7 4.46 4.78 -7.47
CA LEU A 7 4.47 4.92 -8.93
C LEU A 7 4.91 6.32 -9.38
N LYS A 8 4.58 7.38 -8.61
CA LYS A 8 4.96 8.77 -8.89
C LYS A 8 6.48 9.00 -8.87
N HIS A 9 7.22 8.13 -8.19
CA HIS A 9 8.68 8.23 -8.05
C HIS A 9 9.44 7.40 -9.09
N ILE A 10 8.75 6.59 -9.89
CA ILE A 10 9.37 5.74 -10.90
C ILE A 10 9.75 6.60 -12.12
N HIS A 11 11.06 6.69 -12.37
CA HIS A 11 11.61 7.50 -13.46
C HIS A 11 11.05 7.12 -14.83
N VAL A 12 10.90 5.81 -15.09
CA VAL A 12 10.40 5.28 -16.38
C VAL A 12 8.96 5.70 -16.62
N ILE A 13 8.06 5.51 -15.65
CA ILE A 13 6.66 5.92 -15.75
C ILE A 13 6.55 7.41 -16.00
N ARG A 14 7.27 8.24 -15.22
CA ARG A 14 7.28 9.70 -15.41
C ARG A 14 7.78 10.09 -16.81
N LYS A 15 8.81 9.41 -17.32
CA LYS A 15 9.32 9.64 -18.67
C LYS A 15 8.30 9.26 -19.75
N LEU A 16 7.58 8.17 -19.57
CA LEU A 16 6.51 7.76 -20.49
C LEU A 16 5.33 8.76 -20.45
N GLU A 17 4.91 9.22 -19.27
CA GLU A 17 3.90 10.30 -19.15
C GLU A 17 4.38 11.59 -19.84
N GLU A 18 5.66 11.95 -19.69
CA GLU A 18 6.25 13.11 -20.37
C GLU A 18 6.18 12.97 -21.90
N ILE A 19 6.55 11.80 -22.43
CA ILE A 19 6.52 11.48 -23.87
C ILE A 19 5.08 11.51 -24.40
N LEU A 20 4.15 10.85 -23.69
CA LEU A 20 2.74 10.81 -24.06
C LEU A 20 2.15 12.21 -24.17
N GLY A 21 2.43 13.07 -23.20
CA GLY A 21 1.98 14.46 -23.24
C GLY A 21 2.70 15.33 -24.27
N GLN A 22 3.98 15.10 -24.55
CA GLN A 22 4.72 15.87 -25.57
C GLN A 22 4.34 15.50 -26.99
N TRP A 23 4.20 14.21 -27.29
CA TRP A 23 4.03 13.72 -28.66
C TRP A 23 2.57 13.66 -29.09
N PHE A 24 1.66 13.37 -28.14
CA PHE A 24 0.24 13.16 -28.43
C PHE A 24 -0.66 14.18 -27.72
N SER A 25 -0.10 15.10 -26.94
CA SER A 25 -0.85 16.07 -26.14
C SER A 25 -1.92 15.39 -25.28
N THR A 26 -1.59 14.25 -24.66
CA THR A 26 -2.53 13.49 -23.83
C THR A 26 -2.03 13.41 -22.39
N ASP A 27 -2.93 13.47 -21.42
CA ASP A 27 -2.60 13.29 -20.01
C ASP A 27 -2.94 11.86 -19.59
N VAL A 28 -2.16 11.31 -18.67
CA VAL A 28 -2.34 9.94 -18.16
C VAL A 28 -3.02 9.99 -16.80
N PHE A 29 -3.96 9.07 -16.58
CA PHE A 29 -4.66 8.87 -15.33
C PHE A 29 -4.53 7.40 -14.91
N PHE A 30 -4.06 7.17 -13.69
CA PHE A 30 -3.99 5.84 -13.09
C PHE A 30 -5.23 5.59 -12.27
N VAL A 31 -5.98 4.54 -12.58
CA VAL A 31 -7.24 4.21 -11.94
C VAL A 31 -7.10 2.84 -11.29
N ASP A 32 -7.42 2.73 -10.00
CA ASP A 32 -7.35 1.45 -9.30
C ASP A 32 -8.50 0.49 -9.66
N ASP A 33 -8.47 -0.69 -9.08
CA ASP A 33 -9.50 -1.72 -9.16
C ASP A 33 -10.86 -1.28 -8.58
N LYS A 34 -10.95 -0.11 -7.93
CA LYS A 34 -12.16 0.49 -7.37
C LYS A 34 -12.62 1.74 -8.12
N GLY A 35 -11.97 2.09 -9.24
CA GLY A 35 -12.31 3.27 -10.03
C GLY A 35 -11.78 4.60 -9.48
N GLN A 36 -10.90 4.58 -8.48
CA GLN A 36 -10.30 5.79 -7.92
C GLN A 36 -9.06 6.20 -8.70
N ILE A 37 -8.97 7.49 -9.05
CA ILE A 37 -7.82 8.06 -9.71
C ILE A 37 -6.69 8.29 -8.69
N LYS A 38 -5.53 7.68 -8.91
CA LYS A 38 -4.41 7.67 -7.94
C LYS A 38 -3.35 8.72 -8.19
N ASN A 39 -3.19 9.14 -9.44
CA ASN A 39 -2.29 10.23 -9.79
C ASN A 39 -2.99 11.60 -9.82
N TYR A 40 -4.14 11.75 -9.15
CA TYR A 40 -4.88 13.00 -9.03
C TYR A 40 -5.10 13.37 -7.56
N ASP A 41 -4.75 14.60 -7.20
CA ASP A 41 -5.01 15.18 -5.88
C ASP A 41 -5.86 16.45 -6.04
N PRO A 42 -7.10 16.51 -5.50
CA PRO A 42 -7.94 17.70 -5.55
C PRO A 42 -7.32 18.95 -4.91
N ALA A 43 -6.39 18.78 -3.95
CA ALA A 43 -5.71 19.87 -3.26
C ALA A 43 -4.49 20.41 -4.04
N ASP A 44 -3.94 19.62 -4.97
CA ASP A 44 -2.79 20.00 -5.77
C ASP A 44 -3.20 20.93 -6.93
N LYS A 45 -3.03 22.23 -6.71
CA LYS A 45 -3.23 23.27 -7.73
C LYS A 45 -2.02 23.47 -8.65
N THR A 46 -0.91 22.76 -8.41
CA THR A 46 0.35 22.93 -9.16
C THR A 46 0.47 21.98 -10.35
N ARG A 47 -0.38 20.95 -10.43
CA ARG A 47 -0.40 20.02 -11.55
C ARG A 47 -0.64 20.73 -12.88
N ILE A 48 0.30 20.53 -13.81
CA ILE A 48 0.21 21.04 -15.18
C ILE A 48 -0.34 19.96 -16.09
N TYR A 49 -1.48 20.24 -16.73
CA TYR A 49 -2.07 19.38 -17.77
C TYR A 49 -1.48 19.74 -19.13
N ARG A 50 -0.97 18.73 -19.84
CA ARG A 50 -0.33 18.92 -21.15
C ARG A 50 -1.35 18.98 -22.27
N ASN A 51 -2.49 18.33 -22.10
CA ASN A 51 -3.58 18.41 -23.06
C ASN A 51 -4.32 19.77 -22.93
N PRO A 52 -4.46 20.54 -24.02
CA PRO A 52 -5.21 21.80 -24.04
C PRO A 52 -6.66 21.73 -23.54
N ILE A 53 -7.37 20.63 -23.83
CA ILE A 53 -8.74 20.42 -23.36
C ILE A 53 -8.73 20.10 -21.86
N CYS A 54 -7.84 19.23 -21.38
CA CYS A 54 -7.71 18.97 -19.94
C CYS A 54 -7.36 20.25 -19.19
N SER A 55 -6.36 21.00 -19.65
CA SER A 55 -5.95 22.28 -19.06
C SER A 55 -7.12 23.27 -18.97
N TYR A 56 -7.94 23.36 -20.03
CA TYR A 56 -9.15 24.18 -20.03
C TYR A 56 -10.22 23.67 -19.04
N LEU A 57 -10.56 22.38 -19.08
CA LEU A 57 -11.62 21.79 -18.26
C LEU A 57 -11.26 21.85 -16.76
N PHE A 58 -10.01 21.52 -16.40
CA PHE A 58 -9.52 21.63 -15.02
C PHE A 58 -9.38 23.08 -14.53
N GLY A 59 -9.53 24.08 -15.41
CA GLY A 59 -9.61 25.49 -15.03
C GLY A 59 -10.93 25.92 -14.39
N SER A 60 -11.96 25.07 -14.41
CA SER A 60 -13.27 25.30 -13.78
C SER A 60 -13.70 24.09 -12.95
N GLU A 61 -14.48 24.30 -11.87
CA GLU A 61 -14.98 23.18 -11.06
C GLU A 61 -15.91 22.27 -11.87
N GLN A 62 -16.78 22.83 -12.71
CA GLN A 62 -17.69 22.07 -13.58
C GLN A 62 -16.93 21.24 -14.62
N GLY A 63 -15.89 21.80 -15.24
CA GLY A 63 -15.06 21.09 -16.21
C GLY A 63 -14.24 19.97 -15.55
N LYS A 64 -13.70 20.22 -14.35
CA LYS A 64 -13.04 19.19 -13.54
C LYS A 64 -14.00 18.04 -13.23
N GLU A 65 -15.21 18.34 -12.76
CA GLU A 65 -16.23 17.32 -12.47
C GLU A 65 -16.57 16.50 -13.73
N LEU A 66 -16.67 17.16 -14.89
CA LEU A 66 -16.88 16.48 -16.18
C LEU A 66 -15.77 15.46 -16.48
N VAL A 67 -14.49 15.83 -16.32
CA VAL A 67 -13.37 14.90 -16.58
C VAL A 67 -13.40 13.72 -15.59
N LEU A 68 -13.59 13.99 -14.30
CA LEU A 68 -13.65 12.94 -13.27
C LEU A 68 -14.80 11.96 -13.53
N LYS A 69 -15.99 12.49 -13.87
CA LYS A 69 -17.16 11.69 -14.23
C LYS A 69 -16.93 10.89 -15.52
N THR A 70 -16.22 11.47 -16.48
CA THR A 70 -15.85 10.78 -17.73
C THR A 70 -14.96 9.57 -17.46
N ILE A 71 -13.96 9.72 -16.61
CA ILE A 71 -13.06 8.62 -16.21
C ILE A 71 -13.85 7.55 -15.44
N ALA A 72 -14.71 7.94 -14.49
CA ALA A 72 -15.55 7.01 -13.73
C ALA A 72 -16.48 6.18 -14.64
N ASN A 73 -17.21 6.84 -15.54
CA ASN A 73 -18.09 6.16 -16.51
C ASN A 73 -17.30 5.24 -17.46
N SER A 74 -16.09 5.65 -17.83
CA SER A 74 -15.22 4.88 -18.70
C SER A 74 -14.65 3.66 -17.99
N TYR A 75 -14.36 3.75 -16.69
CA TYR A 75 -14.00 2.64 -15.84
C TYR A 75 -15.13 1.59 -15.75
N GLU A 76 -16.40 2.00 -15.61
CA GLU A 76 -17.53 1.03 -15.61
C GLU A 76 -17.62 0.22 -16.91
N LYS A 77 -17.28 0.84 -18.05
CA LYS A 77 -17.18 0.14 -19.34
C LYS A 77 -15.94 -0.74 -19.40
N ALA A 78 -14.83 -0.31 -18.80
CA ALA A 78 -13.57 -1.04 -18.77
C ALA A 78 -13.68 -2.36 -18.01
N VAL A 79 -14.33 -2.35 -16.85
CA VAL A 79 -14.53 -3.54 -16.01
C VAL A 79 -15.32 -4.64 -16.75
N LYS A 80 -16.18 -4.27 -17.70
CA LYS A 80 -17.01 -5.21 -18.49
C LYS A 80 -16.31 -5.75 -19.74
N SER A 81 -15.12 -5.24 -20.06
CA SER A 81 -14.40 -5.59 -21.29
C SER A 81 -13.34 -6.65 -21.01
N ASP A 82 -13.27 -7.71 -21.83
CA ASP A 82 -12.21 -8.71 -21.75
C ASP A 82 -10.92 -8.31 -22.50
N LYS A 83 -10.95 -7.17 -23.20
CA LYS A 83 -9.78 -6.70 -23.96
C LYS A 83 -8.74 -6.10 -23.03
N THR A 84 -7.47 -6.34 -23.31
CA THR A 84 -6.33 -5.77 -22.58
C THR A 84 -6.24 -4.26 -22.74
N HIS A 85 -6.54 -3.76 -23.95
CA HIS A 85 -6.67 -2.35 -24.24
C HIS A 85 -7.87 -2.11 -25.18
N PHE A 86 -8.44 -0.91 -25.14
CA PHE A 86 -9.50 -0.51 -26.06
C PHE A 86 -9.69 1.01 -26.03
N PHE A 87 -10.39 1.51 -27.05
CA PHE A 87 -10.75 2.91 -27.18
C PHE A 87 -12.19 3.14 -26.74
N LEU A 88 -12.43 4.28 -26.10
CA LEU A 88 -13.75 4.79 -25.76
C LEU A 88 -13.91 6.20 -26.31
N GLU A 89 -15.12 6.53 -26.75
CA GLU A 89 -15.49 7.91 -27.06
C GLU A 89 -15.84 8.66 -25.76
N GLY A 90 -15.36 9.88 -25.63
CA GLY A 90 -15.71 10.78 -24.54
C GLY A 90 -17.11 11.36 -24.68
N PRO A 91 -17.65 11.98 -23.62
CA PRO A 91 -19.02 12.45 -23.57
C PRO A 91 -19.35 13.55 -24.59
N LEU A 92 -18.37 14.32 -25.07
CA LEU A 92 -18.61 15.38 -26.05
C LEU A 92 -18.50 14.86 -27.50
N GLY A 93 -18.13 13.59 -27.69
CA GLY A 93 -18.08 12.89 -28.99
C GLY A 93 -16.95 13.35 -29.92
N VAL A 94 -16.10 14.28 -29.46
CA VAL A 94 -14.94 14.77 -30.22
C VAL A 94 -13.64 14.19 -29.70
N GLU A 95 -13.60 13.87 -28.42
CA GLU A 95 -12.46 13.36 -27.69
C GLU A 95 -12.55 11.85 -27.50
N ASN A 96 -11.40 11.20 -27.53
CA ASN A 96 -11.26 9.78 -27.28
C ASN A 96 -10.43 9.54 -26.01
N ILE A 97 -10.66 8.36 -25.44
CA ILE A 97 -9.94 7.80 -24.31
C ILE A 97 -9.35 6.48 -24.76
N LEU A 98 -8.08 6.26 -24.45
CA LEU A 98 -7.45 4.96 -24.57
C LEU A 98 -7.29 4.37 -23.18
N VAL A 99 -7.75 3.14 -23.00
CA VAL A 99 -7.65 2.41 -21.75
C VAL A 99 -6.76 1.19 -21.96
N SER A 100 -5.78 1.01 -21.09
CA SER A 100 -4.99 -0.22 -20.97
C SER A 100 -5.13 -0.81 -19.57
N ARG A 101 -5.30 -2.13 -19.46
CA ARG A 101 -5.52 -2.83 -18.20
C ARG A 101 -4.20 -3.23 -17.56
N ILE A 102 -4.10 -3.04 -16.25
CA ILE A 102 -2.97 -3.49 -15.44
C ILE A 102 -3.35 -4.86 -14.89
N ILE A 103 -2.86 -5.93 -15.53
CA ILE A 103 -3.20 -7.31 -15.21
C ILE A 103 -1.99 -8.00 -14.58
N VAL A 104 -2.18 -8.59 -13.40
CA VAL A 104 -1.17 -9.37 -12.69
C VAL A 104 -1.78 -10.72 -12.35
N GLU A 105 -1.15 -11.82 -12.79
CA GLU A 105 -1.61 -13.18 -12.50
C GLU A 105 -3.11 -13.44 -12.84
N ASN A 106 -3.59 -12.82 -13.93
CA ASN A 106 -4.98 -12.80 -14.41
C ASN A 106 -5.96 -11.90 -13.64
N ASP A 107 -5.53 -11.26 -12.56
CA ASP A 107 -6.33 -10.26 -11.84
C ASP A 107 -6.07 -8.85 -12.39
N CYS A 108 -7.15 -8.12 -12.65
CA CYS A 108 -7.08 -6.74 -13.10
C CYS A 108 -6.95 -5.81 -11.88
N LEU A 109 -5.72 -5.37 -11.59
CA LEU A 109 -5.41 -4.53 -10.43
C LEU A 109 -5.68 -3.04 -10.67
N GLY A 110 -5.93 -2.65 -11.92
CA GLY A 110 -6.24 -1.27 -12.28
C GLY A 110 -6.16 -1.02 -13.78
N HIS A 111 -6.14 0.25 -14.16
CA HIS A 111 -6.18 0.71 -15.54
C HIS A 111 -5.32 1.97 -15.72
N VAL A 112 -4.70 2.09 -16.89
CA VAL A 112 -4.05 3.30 -17.39
C VAL A 112 -4.99 3.95 -18.40
N PHE A 113 -5.40 5.18 -18.13
CA PHE A 113 -6.24 5.99 -19.01
C PHE A 113 -5.38 7.08 -19.65
N ALA A 114 -5.26 7.08 -20.98
CA ALA A 114 -4.75 8.22 -21.72
C ALA A 114 -5.93 9.08 -22.18
N TYR A 115 -6.03 10.28 -21.63
CA TYR A 115 -7.09 11.24 -21.89
C TYR A 115 -6.53 12.66 -22.06
N CYS A 116 -6.83 13.41 -23.12
CA CYS A 116 -7.67 13.06 -24.27
C CYS A 116 -6.85 13.13 -25.57
N PHE A 117 -7.40 12.58 -26.65
CA PHE A 117 -6.84 12.77 -28.00
C PHE A 117 -7.98 12.75 -29.04
N VAL A 118 -7.68 13.22 -30.25
CA VAL A 118 -8.64 13.29 -31.37
C VAL A 118 -8.07 12.53 -32.55
N ASP A 119 -8.90 11.76 -33.25
CA ASP A 119 -8.49 10.94 -34.40
C ASP A 119 -9.31 11.20 -35.68
N LYS A 120 -10.24 12.16 -35.61
CA LYS A 120 -11.09 12.58 -36.73
C LYS A 120 -11.33 14.08 -36.69
N GLU A 121 -11.59 14.69 -37.85
CA GLU A 121 -12.00 16.09 -37.88
C GLU A 121 -13.33 16.30 -37.15
N VAL A 122 -13.42 17.44 -36.46
CA VAL A 122 -14.62 17.79 -35.70
C VAL A 122 -15.66 18.38 -36.64
N SER A 123 -16.62 17.55 -37.04
CA SER A 123 -17.76 17.96 -37.89
C SER A 123 -18.65 19.00 -37.22
N GLN A 124 -19.38 19.79 -38.01
CA GLN A 124 -20.33 20.79 -37.49
C GLN A 124 -21.40 20.15 -36.58
N GLU A 125 -21.86 18.94 -36.90
CA GLU A 125 -22.82 18.21 -36.07
C GLU A 125 -22.25 17.89 -34.69
N LEU A 126 -20.99 17.42 -34.62
CA LEU A 126 -20.32 17.15 -33.36
C LEU A 126 -20.10 18.43 -32.55
N LYS A 127 -19.77 19.56 -33.21
CA LYS A 127 -19.68 20.87 -32.54
C LYS A 127 -21.00 21.27 -31.90
N LEU A 128 -22.13 21.09 -32.58
CA LEU A 128 -23.45 21.42 -32.04
C LEU A 128 -23.80 20.55 -30.83
N LYS A 129 -23.53 19.23 -30.89
CA LYS A 129 -23.76 18.30 -29.78
C LYS A 129 -22.89 18.63 -28.56
N ALA A 130 -21.59 18.84 -28.79
CA ALA A 130 -20.65 19.22 -27.73
C ALA A 130 -21.01 20.58 -27.10
N LYS A 131 -21.41 21.56 -27.92
CA LYS A 131 -21.88 22.87 -27.44
C LYS A 131 -23.08 22.74 -26.51
N ALA A 132 -24.13 22.04 -26.95
CA ALA A 132 -25.33 21.84 -26.13
C ALA A 132 -25.02 21.11 -24.82
N TYR A 133 -24.12 20.11 -24.85
CA TYR A 133 -23.71 19.38 -23.66
C TYR A 133 -22.92 20.25 -22.66
N LEU A 134 -22.00 21.08 -23.15
CA LEU A 134 -21.22 21.99 -22.30
C LEU A 134 -22.08 23.11 -21.70
N GLU A 135 -23.00 23.68 -22.48
CA GLU A 135 -23.94 24.71 -22.00
C GLU A 135 -24.85 24.18 -20.89
N ASN A 136 -25.34 22.93 -21.00
CA ASN A 136 -26.11 22.28 -19.95
C ASN A 136 -25.33 22.11 -18.63
N LEU A 137 -24.00 22.08 -18.70
CA LEU A 137 -23.11 21.98 -17.54
C LEU A 137 -22.57 23.35 -17.11
N ASN A 138 -23.03 24.44 -17.71
CA ASN A 138 -22.53 25.81 -17.51
C ASN A 138 -21.03 25.97 -17.82
N ILE A 139 -20.51 25.25 -18.82
CA ILE A 139 -19.12 25.35 -19.30
C ILE A 139 -19.10 26.13 -20.61
N SER A 140 -18.14 27.05 -20.78
CA SER A 140 -18.04 27.87 -22.00
C SER A 140 -17.64 27.03 -23.22
N SER A 141 -18.54 26.93 -24.20
CA SER A 141 -18.26 26.20 -25.44
C SER A 141 -17.13 26.84 -26.26
N ASP A 142 -17.01 28.16 -26.24
CA ASP A 142 -16.04 28.89 -27.07
C ASP A 142 -14.61 28.59 -26.63
N GLY A 143 -14.36 28.59 -25.32
CA GLY A 143 -13.07 28.21 -24.76
C GLY A 143 -12.72 26.75 -25.06
N PHE A 144 -13.69 25.86 -25.02
CA PHE A 144 -13.48 24.45 -25.38
C PHE A 144 -13.04 24.30 -26.84
N PHE A 145 -13.80 24.84 -27.81
CA PHE A 145 -13.46 24.68 -29.23
C PHE A 145 -12.14 25.35 -29.62
N GLN A 146 -11.80 26.49 -29.00
CA GLN A 146 -10.48 27.10 -29.19
C GLN A 146 -9.33 26.17 -28.77
N ASN A 147 -9.52 25.34 -27.74
CA ASN A 147 -8.52 24.38 -27.29
C ASN A 147 -8.56 23.07 -28.09
N VAL A 148 -9.73 22.62 -28.55
CA VAL A 148 -9.86 21.48 -29.48
C VAL A 148 -9.05 21.73 -30.75
N HIS A 149 -9.10 22.95 -31.31
CA HIS A 149 -8.35 23.32 -32.51
C HIS A 149 -6.81 23.28 -32.34
N LYS A 150 -6.31 23.28 -31.10
CA LYS A 150 -4.88 23.16 -30.80
C LYS A 150 -4.42 21.70 -30.76
N LEU A 151 -5.34 20.74 -30.73
CA LEU A 151 -5.00 19.32 -30.70
C LEU A 151 -4.59 18.84 -32.07
N LYS A 152 -3.54 18.01 -32.08
CA LYS A 152 -3.16 17.23 -33.24
C LYS A 152 -4.19 16.11 -33.47
N ILE A 153 -4.70 16.02 -34.69
CA ILE A 153 -5.49 14.86 -35.12
C ILE A 153 -4.53 13.71 -35.39
N LEU A 154 -4.66 12.62 -34.66
CA LEU A 154 -3.78 11.47 -34.78
C LEU A 154 -4.11 10.65 -36.02
N THR A 155 -3.09 10.35 -36.81
CA THR A 155 -3.19 9.36 -37.89
C THR A 155 -3.36 7.94 -37.34
N PRO A 156 -3.83 6.96 -38.13
CA PRO A 156 -3.94 5.57 -37.68
C PRO A 156 -2.61 4.99 -37.16
N ALA A 157 -1.48 5.38 -37.76
CA ALA A 157 -0.16 4.97 -37.31
C ALA A 157 0.19 5.57 -35.94
N GLU A 158 -0.04 6.87 -35.75
CA GLU A 158 0.20 7.55 -34.47
C GLU A 158 -0.72 7.05 -33.36
N LYS A 159 -1.98 6.72 -33.68
CA LYS A 159 -2.91 6.08 -32.76
C LYS A 159 -2.40 4.71 -32.30
N LYS A 160 -1.76 3.95 -33.19
CA LYS A 160 -1.09 2.69 -32.83
C LYS A 160 0.11 2.92 -31.93
N TYR A 161 0.97 3.90 -32.23
CA TYR A 161 2.10 4.25 -31.36
C TYR A 161 1.66 4.72 -29.97
N LEU A 162 0.59 5.52 -29.89
CA LEU A 162 -0.02 5.92 -28.62
C LEU A 162 -0.43 4.69 -27.81
N LEU A 163 -1.09 3.72 -28.46
CA LEU A 163 -1.47 2.45 -27.84
C LEU A 163 -0.27 1.69 -27.28
N GLU A 164 0.77 1.50 -28.09
CA GLU A 164 2.00 0.79 -27.66
C GLU A 164 2.65 1.45 -26.45
N LEU A 165 2.69 2.79 -26.39
CA LEU A 165 3.26 3.52 -25.26
C LEU A 165 2.40 3.44 -23.99
N VAL A 166 1.07 3.49 -24.12
CA VAL A 166 0.18 3.35 -22.97
C VAL A 166 0.20 1.91 -22.43
N ASP A 167 0.26 0.91 -23.32
CA ASP A 167 0.46 -0.49 -22.91
C ASP A 167 1.81 -0.69 -22.22
N LEU A 168 2.87 -0.02 -22.69
CA LEU A 168 4.17 -0.05 -22.02
C LEU A 168 4.09 0.54 -20.60
N VAL A 169 3.34 1.63 -20.39
CA VAL A 169 3.11 2.16 -19.03
C VAL A 169 2.43 1.12 -18.13
N ALA A 170 1.39 0.44 -18.63
CA ALA A 170 0.71 -0.61 -17.88
C ALA A 170 1.66 -1.78 -17.54
N GLN A 171 2.48 -2.21 -18.51
CA GLN A 171 3.48 -3.27 -18.32
C GLN A 171 4.56 -2.90 -17.30
N GLU A 172 5.00 -1.64 -17.27
CA GLU A 172 5.96 -1.19 -16.26
C GLU A 172 5.37 -1.16 -14.85
N ILE A 173 4.10 -0.79 -14.71
CA ILE A 173 3.39 -0.87 -13.42
C ILE A 173 3.30 -2.33 -12.95
N VAL A 174 3.00 -3.26 -13.86
CA VAL A 174 2.98 -4.71 -13.57
C VAL A 174 4.36 -5.19 -13.12
N THR A 175 5.40 -4.89 -13.89
CA THR A 175 6.79 -5.29 -13.60
C THR A 175 7.19 -4.80 -12.21
N PHE A 176 6.97 -3.52 -11.92
CA PHE A 176 7.26 -2.94 -10.62
C PHE A 176 6.52 -3.63 -9.48
N HIS A 177 5.21 -3.88 -9.64
CA HIS A 177 4.42 -4.57 -8.62
C HIS A 177 4.95 -5.98 -8.32
N THR A 178 5.32 -6.73 -9.36
CA THR A 178 5.87 -8.08 -9.19
C THR A 178 7.25 -8.07 -8.53
N GLU A 179 8.10 -7.08 -8.83
CA GLU A 179 9.41 -6.94 -8.19
C GLU A 179 9.29 -6.59 -6.71
N ILE A 180 8.41 -5.65 -6.35
CA ILE A 180 8.18 -5.30 -4.95
C ILE A 180 7.67 -6.51 -4.19
N SER A 181 6.65 -7.18 -4.71
CA SER A 181 6.05 -8.34 -4.04
C SER A 181 7.11 -9.43 -3.77
N LYS A 182 7.97 -9.72 -4.75
CA LYS A 182 9.10 -10.65 -4.57
C LYS A 182 10.13 -10.18 -3.54
N ARG A 183 10.42 -8.87 -3.48
CA ARG A 183 11.34 -8.31 -2.49
C ARG A 183 10.75 -8.40 -1.08
N GLU A 184 9.47 -8.08 -0.92
CA GLU A 184 8.75 -8.18 0.36
C GLU A 184 8.66 -9.63 0.83
N GLU A 185 8.31 -10.57 -0.05
CA GLU A 185 8.33 -12.00 0.26
C GLU A 185 9.70 -12.47 0.70
N LYS A 186 10.76 -12.05 0.00
CA LYS A 186 12.13 -12.37 0.38
C LYS A 186 12.51 -11.76 1.73
N ILE A 187 12.14 -10.51 1.99
CA ILE A 187 12.36 -9.84 3.27
C ILE A 187 11.61 -10.58 4.38
N ASN A 188 10.35 -10.96 4.17
CA ASN A 188 9.55 -11.68 5.14
C ASN A 188 10.08 -13.10 5.38
N ALA A 189 10.51 -13.81 4.34
CA ALA A 189 11.15 -15.12 4.47
C ALA A 189 12.48 -15.02 5.25
N LEU A 190 13.31 -14.02 4.94
CA LEU A 190 14.56 -13.75 5.67
C LEU A 190 14.28 -13.34 7.12
N ASN A 191 13.30 -12.47 7.36
CA ASN A 191 12.87 -12.06 8.70
C ASN A 191 12.27 -13.22 9.50
N THR A 192 11.59 -14.17 8.85
CA THR A 192 11.08 -15.38 9.49
C THR A 192 12.23 -16.33 9.84
N GLN A 193 13.19 -16.53 8.94
CA GLN A 193 14.41 -17.31 9.23
C GLN A 193 15.26 -16.67 10.33
N LEU A 194 15.33 -15.34 10.38
CA LEU A 194 15.94 -14.59 11.48
C LEU A 194 15.10 -14.68 12.75
N GLY A 195 13.77 -14.56 12.67
CA GLY A 195 12.84 -14.64 13.80
C GLY A 195 12.86 -16.00 14.49
N ILE A 196 13.01 -17.08 13.72
CA ILE A 196 13.25 -18.44 14.24
C ILE A 196 14.59 -18.52 15.00
N ARG A 197 15.59 -17.70 14.63
CA ARG A 197 16.84 -17.54 15.41
C ARG A 197 16.76 -16.54 16.56
N TYR A 198 15.70 -15.72 16.66
CA TYR A 198 15.60 -14.57 17.57
C TYR A 198 14.29 -14.53 18.40
N SER A 199 13.55 -15.64 18.53
CA SER A 199 12.29 -15.78 19.31
C SER A 199 12.40 -15.47 20.81
N TYR A 200 13.58 -15.14 21.30
CA TYR A 200 13.85 -14.85 22.70
C TYR A 200 14.01 -13.36 23.01
N HIS A 201 13.26 -12.52 22.28
CA HIS A 201 12.85 -11.10 22.44
C HIS A 201 13.70 -10.08 23.23
N SER A 202 14.92 -10.43 23.63
CA SER A 202 15.84 -9.66 24.47
C SER A 202 17.23 -10.33 24.57
N MET A 203 17.37 -11.61 24.22
CA MET A 203 18.65 -12.33 24.24
C MET A 203 19.39 -12.22 22.90
N ILE A 204 20.62 -11.68 22.94
CA ILE A 204 21.50 -11.55 21.77
C ILE A 204 22.70 -12.48 21.97
N GLY A 205 22.85 -13.48 21.09
CA GLY A 205 23.93 -14.46 21.18
C GLY A 205 24.09 -15.27 19.89
N LYS A 206 25.21 -15.07 19.18
CA LYS A 206 25.53 -15.77 17.92
C LYS A 206 26.50 -16.96 18.10
N ALA A 207 27.11 -17.08 19.28
CA ALA A 207 28.06 -18.14 19.58
C ALA A 207 27.36 -19.51 19.66
N LYS A 208 28.10 -20.58 19.34
CA LYS A 208 27.58 -21.95 19.33
C LYS A 208 26.87 -22.37 20.63
N PRO A 209 27.40 -22.09 21.84
CA PRO A 209 26.70 -22.41 23.10
C PRO A 209 25.35 -21.70 23.27
N MET A 210 25.22 -20.47 22.76
CA MET A 210 23.95 -19.73 22.80
C MET A 210 22.92 -20.32 21.83
N GLN A 211 23.35 -20.81 20.68
CA GLN A 211 22.46 -21.50 19.73
C GLN A 211 21.96 -22.84 20.31
N ASP A 212 22.81 -23.54 21.05
CA ASP A 212 22.42 -24.76 21.76
C ASP A 212 21.43 -24.46 22.89
N LEU A 213 21.63 -23.36 23.63
CA LEU A 213 20.67 -22.86 24.62
C LEU A 213 19.30 -22.55 23.98
N TYR A 214 19.27 -21.84 22.85
CA TYR A 214 18.04 -21.55 22.12
C TYR A 214 17.29 -22.81 21.69
N THR A 215 18.03 -23.82 21.22
CA THR A 215 17.46 -25.12 20.86
C THR A 215 16.86 -25.84 22.08
N MET A 216 17.48 -25.70 23.25
CA MET A 216 16.97 -26.25 24.50
C MET A 216 15.69 -25.55 24.95
N LEU A 217 15.67 -24.21 24.87
CA LEU A 217 14.49 -23.42 25.21
C LEU A 217 13.29 -23.74 24.31
N ASP A 218 13.52 -24.04 23.03
CA ASP A 218 12.46 -24.45 22.10
C ASP A 218 11.79 -25.77 22.49
N LYS A 219 12.55 -26.68 23.10
CA LYS A 219 12.01 -27.93 23.65
C LYS A 219 11.24 -27.70 24.95
N LEU A 220 11.66 -26.70 25.73
CA LEU A 220 11.08 -26.40 27.04
C LEU A 220 9.79 -25.57 26.97
N LYS A 221 9.58 -24.79 25.91
CA LYS A 221 8.46 -23.83 25.84
C LYS A 221 7.07 -24.45 26.03
N ASN A 222 6.88 -25.70 25.62
CA ASN A 222 5.60 -26.42 25.79
C ASN A 222 5.60 -27.36 27.01
N SER A 223 6.65 -27.32 27.83
CA SER A 223 6.79 -28.17 29.02
C SER A 223 6.13 -27.52 30.23
N GLU A 224 5.41 -28.33 31.00
CA GLU A 224 4.82 -27.91 32.28
C GLU A 224 5.77 -28.15 33.47
N SER A 225 6.96 -28.73 33.23
CA SER A 225 7.95 -29.06 34.26
C SER A 225 8.66 -27.83 34.82
N THR A 226 9.05 -27.90 36.10
CA THR A 226 9.90 -26.88 36.74
C THR A 226 11.28 -26.81 36.09
N VAL A 227 11.77 -25.60 35.82
CA VAL A 227 13.07 -25.35 35.17
C VAL A 227 14.01 -24.66 36.16
N LEU A 228 15.23 -25.20 36.30
CA LEU A 228 16.32 -24.58 37.06
C LEU A 228 17.31 -23.92 36.10
N ILE A 229 17.54 -22.61 36.24
CA ILE A 229 18.48 -21.84 35.42
C ILE A 229 19.74 -21.55 36.24
N GLN A 230 20.89 -22.07 35.80
CA GLN A 230 22.18 -21.88 36.46
C GLN A 230 23.09 -20.98 35.61
N GLY A 231 23.98 -20.25 36.29
CA GLY A 231 24.94 -19.35 35.65
C GLY A 231 25.44 -18.29 36.62
N GLU A 232 26.56 -17.67 36.27
CA GLU A 232 27.18 -16.60 37.05
C GLU A 232 26.26 -15.36 37.18
N ASN A 233 26.57 -14.48 38.13
CA ASN A 233 25.80 -13.24 38.28
C ASN A 233 25.92 -12.38 37.01
N GLY A 234 24.84 -11.71 36.60
CA GLY A 234 24.83 -10.86 35.40
C GLY A 234 24.73 -11.57 34.04
N THR A 235 24.63 -12.91 33.99
CA THR A 235 24.52 -13.69 32.73
C THR A 235 23.13 -13.70 32.08
N GLY A 236 22.19 -12.88 32.57
CA GLY A 236 20.86 -12.75 31.95
C GLY A 236 19.87 -13.87 32.28
N LYS A 237 20.03 -14.57 33.41
CA LYS A 237 19.11 -15.66 33.84
C LYS A 237 17.62 -15.26 33.86
N GLU A 238 17.32 -14.01 34.23
CA GLU A 238 15.94 -13.48 34.21
C GLU A 238 15.38 -13.39 32.78
N LEU A 239 16.22 -13.04 31.80
CA LEU A 239 15.82 -13.01 30.39
C LEU A 239 15.48 -14.40 29.88
N ILE A 240 16.23 -15.43 30.32
CA ILE A 240 15.94 -16.83 30.01
C ILE A 240 14.59 -17.25 30.61
N ALA A 241 14.29 -16.88 31.86
CA ALA A 241 13.01 -17.20 32.49
C ALA A 241 11.81 -16.54 31.77
N LYS A 242 11.94 -15.26 31.42
CA LYS A 242 10.93 -14.54 30.61
C LYS A 242 10.74 -15.17 29.24
N ALA A 243 11.84 -15.56 28.60
CA ALA A 243 11.83 -16.26 27.32
C ALA A 243 11.02 -17.56 27.36
N ILE A 244 11.16 -18.35 28.42
CA ILE A 244 10.36 -19.59 28.60
C ILE A 244 8.88 -19.23 28.72
N HIS A 245 8.53 -18.29 29.61
CA HIS A 245 7.13 -17.90 29.85
C HIS A 245 6.42 -17.39 28.59
N PHE A 246 6.99 -16.37 27.93
CA PHE A 246 6.34 -15.70 26.80
C PHE A 246 6.30 -16.53 25.51
N ASN A 247 7.10 -17.60 25.43
CA ASN A 247 7.03 -18.56 24.32
C ASN A 247 6.22 -19.83 24.67
N SER A 248 5.65 -19.91 25.87
CA SER A 248 4.86 -21.06 26.32
C SER A 248 3.35 -20.92 26.08
N SER A 249 2.61 -21.99 26.35
CA SER A 249 1.14 -22.00 26.45
C SER A 249 0.60 -21.03 27.52
N ARG A 250 1.44 -20.62 28.47
CA ARG A 250 1.08 -19.75 29.60
C ARG A 250 1.43 -18.27 29.36
N LYS A 251 1.83 -17.89 28.15
CA LYS A 251 2.29 -16.54 27.79
C LYS A 251 1.34 -15.40 28.22
N ASP A 252 0.03 -15.66 28.22
CA ASP A 252 -1.02 -14.69 28.54
C ASP A 252 -1.33 -14.61 30.04
N ASN A 253 -0.73 -15.49 30.86
CA ASN A 253 -0.85 -15.48 32.31
C ASN A 253 0.20 -14.57 32.97
N GLN A 254 -0.04 -14.20 34.23
CA GLN A 254 0.86 -13.35 35.00
C GLN A 254 2.23 -14.04 35.22
N PHE A 255 3.32 -13.31 34.94
CA PHE A 255 4.68 -13.71 35.26
C PHE A 255 5.18 -12.94 36.48
N VAL A 256 5.37 -13.63 37.60
CA VAL A 256 5.80 -13.03 38.87
C VAL A 256 7.27 -13.37 39.13
N THR A 257 8.10 -12.35 39.31
CA THR A 257 9.52 -12.51 39.67
C THR A 257 9.73 -12.21 41.15
N VAL A 258 10.46 -13.11 41.84
CA VAL A 258 10.81 -12.94 43.26
C VAL A 258 12.32 -13.08 43.41
N ASN A 259 12.95 -12.07 44.02
CA ASN A 259 14.37 -12.13 44.35
C ASN A 259 14.56 -12.59 45.80
N CYS A 260 14.91 -13.86 46.00
CA CYS A 260 15.07 -14.44 47.33
C CYS A 260 16.27 -13.87 48.12
N SER A 261 17.24 -13.21 47.48
CA SER A 261 18.38 -12.62 48.20
C SER A 261 18.04 -11.29 48.90
N ALA A 262 16.89 -10.69 48.58
CA ALA A 262 16.45 -9.42 49.16
C ALA A 262 15.67 -9.58 50.47
N PHE A 263 15.38 -10.82 50.91
CA PHE A 263 14.55 -11.11 52.07
C PHE A 263 15.32 -11.91 53.13
N ASN A 264 15.03 -11.62 54.41
CA ASN A 264 15.38 -12.52 55.52
C ASN A 264 14.40 -13.70 55.53
N GLU A 265 14.80 -14.90 55.97
CA GLU A 265 14.03 -16.16 55.87
C GLU A 265 12.57 -15.99 56.32
N ASN A 266 12.33 -15.39 57.49
CA ASN A 266 10.99 -15.18 58.03
C ASN A 266 10.12 -14.22 57.19
N LEU A 267 10.73 -13.28 56.47
CA LEU A 267 10.01 -12.33 55.61
C LEU A 267 9.68 -12.97 54.26
N LEU A 268 10.56 -13.83 53.73
CA LEU A 268 10.34 -14.53 52.47
C LEU A 268 9.11 -15.44 52.54
N ASP A 269 8.97 -16.22 53.61
CA ASP A 269 7.83 -17.11 53.82
C ASP A 269 6.51 -16.33 53.88
N SER A 270 6.54 -15.19 54.58
CA SER A 270 5.39 -14.28 54.66
C SER A 270 5.03 -13.63 53.31
N GLU A 271 5.99 -13.35 52.43
CA GLU A 271 5.71 -12.83 51.08
C GLU A 271 5.15 -13.91 50.16
N LEU A 272 5.73 -15.11 50.18
CA LEU A 272 5.32 -16.22 49.30
C LEU A 272 3.97 -16.80 49.69
N PHE A 273 3.75 -17.04 50.98
CA PHE A 273 2.58 -17.78 51.47
C PHE A 273 1.56 -16.91 52.22
N GLY A 274 1.94 -15.68 52.59
CA GLY A 274 1.14 -14.83 53.45
C GLY A 274 1.28 -15.20 54.93
N HIS A 275 0.58 -14.46 55.79
CA HIS A 275 0.51 -14.75 57.21
C HIS A 275 -0.79 -14.24 57.84
N VAL A 276 -1.13 -14.80 59.00
CA VAL A 276 -2.24 -14.35 59.85
C VAL A 276 -1.68 -13.52 60.99
N LYS A 277 -2.44 -12.54 61.47
CA LYS A 277 -2.10 -11.70 62.63
C LYS A 277 -1.68 -12.56 63.82
N GLY A 278 -0.50 -12.26 64.36
CA GLY A 278 0.07 -12.94 65.53
C GLY A 278 0.85 -14.22 65.22
N SER A 279 1.04 -14.62 63.96
CA SER A 279 1.85 -15.81 63.61
C SER A 279 3.34 -15.67 63.94
N PHE A 280 3.86 -14.43 63.99
CA PHE A 280 5.22 -14.11 64.46
C PHE A 280 5.27 -12.71 65.08
N THR A 281 6.36 -12.40 65.79
CA THR A 281 6.60 -11.08 66.38
C THR A 281 6.75 -10.01 65.29
N GLY A 282 5.72 -9.18 65.13
CA GLY A 282 5.63 -8.18 64.04
C GLY A 282 4.46 -8.39 63.08
N ALA A 283 3.75 -9.52 63.15
CA ALA A 283 2.54 -9.80 62.37
C ALA A 283 1.31 -9.04 62.92
N ILE A 284 1.23 -7.74 62.66
CA ILE A 284 0.20 -6.84 63.22
C ILE A 284 -1.16 -7.01 62.53
N ARG A 285 -1.19 -7.53 61.29
CA ARG A 285 -2.39 -7.75 60.48
C ARG A 285 -2.23 -8.98 59.58
N ASP A 286 -3.33 -9.49 59.07
CA ASP A 286 -3.31 -10.54 58.05
C ASP A 286 -2.72 -10.02 56.74
N LYS A 287 -1.97 -10.87 56.05
CA LYS A 287 -1.39 -10.60 54.73
C LYS A 287 -1.58 -11.82 53.82
N LYS A 288 -2.11 -11.60 52.62
CA LYS A 288 -2.20 -12.63 51.59
C LYS A 288 -0.85 -12.76 50.86
N GLY A 289 -0.39 -13.99 50.63
CA GLY A 289 0.81 -14.28 49.83
C GLY A 289 0.60 -14.02 48.33
N LEU A 290 1.65 -14.28 47.55
CA LEU A 290 1.67 -14.13 46.09
C LEU A 290 0.73 -15.11 45.36
#